data_AF-G3MR08-F1
#
_entry.id   AF-G3MR08-F1
#
_cell.length_a   1.000
_cell.length_b   1.000
_cell.length_c   1.000
_cell.angle_alpha   90.00
_cell.angle_beta   90.00
_cell.angle_gamma   90.00
#
_symmetry.space_group_name_H-M   'P 1'
#
loop_
_entity.id
_entity.type
_entity.pdbx_description
1 polymer ?
#
loop_
_entity_poly.entity_id
_entity_poly.type
_entity_poly.pdbx_seq_one_letter_code
_entity_poly.pdbx_strand_id
1 'polypeptide(L)'
;MTKVTTACILVVLALCAVVLLASAQASSQALAAPYGVSGYVNPYWRPTRPRCRRKNEVFMYCQSSNCGEFRCSILFRYVYSPRICNTDCVNRCFCRLGYYRNSKGRCVTPRQCRKPVVAPFPTPRRPTGGLPE
;
A
#
# COMPACT_ATOMS: atom_id res chain seq x y z
N MET A 1 24.59 44.23 -20.20
CA MET A 1 24.06 43.37 -19.10
C MET A 1 22.96 42.39 -19.57
N THR A 2 22.19 42.70 -20.61
CA THR A 2 21.13 41.81 -21.17
C THR A 2 21.64 40.50 -21.79
N LYS A 3 22.89 40.48 -22.30
CA LYS A 3 23.50 39.30 -22.92
C LYS A 3 23.94 38.24 -21.91
N VAL A 4 24.25 38.68 -20.69
CA VAL A 4 24.60 37.80 -19.57
C VAL A 4 23.33 37.22 -18.96
N THR A 5 22.27 38.02 -18.84
CA THR A 5 20.98 37.53 -18.35
C THR A 5 20.33 36.54 -19.32
N THR A 6 20.42 36.76 -20.64
CA THR A 6 19.94 35.77 -21.62
C THR A 6 20.75 34.48 -21.59
N ALA A 7 22.08 34.55 -21.46
CA ALA A 7 22.91 33.36 -21.31
C ALA A 7 22.56 32.57 -20.03
N CYS A 8 22.37 33.26 -18.89
CA CYS A 8 21.96 32.61 -17.65
C CYS A 8 20.58 31.96 -17.75
N ILE A 9 19.60 32.63 -18.39
CA ILE A 9 18.25 32.08 -18.58
C ILE A 9 18.30 30.81 -19.43
N LEU A 10 19.09 30.80 -20.53
CA LEU A 10 19.24 29.64 -21.40
C LEU A 10 19.87 28.44 -20.66
N VAL A 11 20.87 28.69 -19.81
CA VAL A 11 21.50 27.65 -18.98
C VAL A 11 20.51 27.06 -17.97
N VAL A 12 19.72 27.91 -17.29
CA VAL A 12 18.71 27.46 -16.32
C VAL A 12 17.61 26.62 -17.01
N LEU A 13 17.14 27.05 -18.17
CA LEU A 13 16.13 26.29 -18.94
C LEU A 13 16.67 24.94 -19.40
N ALA A 14 17.93 24.87 -19.84
CA ALA A 14 18.58 23.62 -20.21
C ALA A 14 18.72 22.65 -19.02
N LEU A 15 19.13 23.15 -17.84
CA LEU A 15 19.22 22.36 -16.62
C LEU A 15 17.85 21.83 -16.18
N CYS A 16 16.80 22.67 -16.21
CA CYS A 16 15.44 22.25 -15.92
C CYS A 16 14.96 21.14 -16.87
N ALA A 17 15.23 21.27 -18.17
CA ALA A 17 14.87 20.25 -19.15
C ALA A 17 15.57 18.91 -18.85
N VAL A 18 16.87 18.92 -18.54
CA VAL A 18 17.63 17.72 -18.16
C VAL A 18 17.07 17.05 -16.91
N VAL A 19 16.72 17.83 -15.87
CA VAL A 19 16.10 17.29 -14.64
C VAL A 19 14.73 16.69 -14.93
N LEU A 20 13.90 17.34 -15.75
CA LEU A 20 12.59 16.81 -16.14
C LEU A 20 12.72 15.51 -16.95
N LEU A 21 13.67 15.44 -17.87
CA LEU A 21 14.00 14.23 -18.64
C LEU A 21 14.52 13.09 -17.74
N ALA A 22 15.37 13.38 -16.75
CA ALA A 22 15.83 12.39 -15.78
C ALA A 22 14.69 11.88 -14.88
N SER A 23 13.76 12.76 -14.49
CA SER A 23 12.59 12.37 -13.69
C SER A 23 11.56 11.55 -14.48
N ALA A 24 11.50 11.73 -15.80
CA ALA A 24 10.67 10.91 -16.68
C ALA A 24 11.17 9.45 -16.79
N GLN A 25 12.46 9.21 -16.51
CA GLN A 25 13.04 7.86 -16.48
C GLN A 25 12.87 7.14 -15.14
N ALA A 26 12.39 7.82 -14.08
CA ALA A 26 12.06 7.17 -12.81
C ALA A 26 10.73 6.38 -12.85
N SER A 27 10.07 6.28 -14.00
CA SER A 27 8.78 5.58 -14.14
C SER A 27 8.61 4.77 -15.43
N SER A 28 9.71 4.31 -16.04
CA SER A 28 9.65 3.14 -16.93
C SER A 28 10.29 1.96 -16.21
N GLN A 29 9.42 1.17 -15.60
CA GLN A 29 9.73 -0.11 -14.99
C GLN A 29 10.49 -1.00 -15.98
N ALA A 30 11.79 -1.20 -15.75
CA ALA A 30 12.49 -2.42 -16.11
C ALA A 30 12.67 -3.31 -14.87
N LEU A 31 11.64 -3.38 -14.01
CA LEU A 31 11.54 -4.36 -12.92
C LEU A 31 10.69 -5.55 -13.38
N ALA A 32 11.16 -6.29 -14.40
CA ALA A 32 10.59 -7.60 -14.74
C ALA A 32 11.51 -8.43 -15.67
N ALA A 33 12.82 -8.41 -15.46
CA ALA A 33 13.63 -9.56 -15.85
C ALA A 33 14.16 -10.18 -14.55
N PRO A 34 13.72 -11.40 -14.16
CA PRO A 34 14.46 -12.11 -13.14
C PRO A 34 15.88 -12.29 -13.66
N TYR A 35 16.84 -11.70 -12.95
CA TYR A 35 18.25 -11.97 -13.13
C TYR A 35 18.43 -13.50 -13.09
N GLY A 36 18.82 -14.11 -14.22
CA GLY A 36 19.14 -15.54 -14.27
C GLY A 36 18.37 -16.40 -15.28
N VAL A 37 18.02 -15.90 -16.48
CA VAL A 37 17.63 -16.79 -17.58
C VAL A 37 18.70 -16.79 -18.67
N SER A 38 19.68 -17.68 -18.49
CA SER A 38 20.36 -18.32 -19.62
C SER A 38 19.27 -18.85 -20.57
N GLY A 39 19.40 -18.57 -21.87
CA GLY A 39 18.34 -18.58 -22.91
C GLY A 39 17.62 -19.91 -23.22
N TYR A 40 17.43 -20.79 -22.25
CA TYR A 40 16.58 -21.97 -22.34
C TYR A 40 15.20 -21.67 -21.77
N VAL A 41 14.27 -21.31 -22.66
CA VAL A 41 12.86 -21.13 -22.31
C VAL A 41 12.23 -22.53 -22.19
N ASN A 42 12.09 -23.04 -20.97
CA ASN A 42 11.42 -24.33 -20.74
C ASN A 42 9.90 -24.17 -21.03
N PRO A 43 9.34 -24.85 -22.05
CA PRO A 43 7.93 -24.70 -22.43
C PRO A 43 6.95 -25.25 -21.38
N TYR A 44 7.44 -26.04 -20.41
CA TYR A 44 6.65 -26.53 -19.27
C TYR A 44 6.60 -25.53 -18.11
N TRP A 45 7.46 -24.52 -18.10
CA TRP A 45 7.35 -23.40 -17.17
C TRP A 45 6.33 -22.40 -17.68
N ARG A 46 5.06 -22.59 -17.29
CA ARG A 46 4.07 -21.51 -17.30
C ARG A 46 4.15 -20.80 -15.95
N PRO A 47 4.65 -19.55 -15.87
CA PRO A 47 4.54 -18.78 -14.65
C PRO A 47 3.05 -18.61 -14.35
N THR A 48 2.54 -19.34 -13.37
CA THR A 48 1.17 -19.14 -12.89
C THR A 48 1.11 -17.73 -12.34
N ARG A 49 0.46 -16.82 -13.09
CA ARG A 49 0.19 -15.47 -12.59
C ARG A 49 -0.49 -15.61 -11.23
N PRO A 50 0.04 -15.00 -10.17
CA PRO A 50 -0.57 -15.09 -8.86
C PRO A 50 -2.03 -14.63 -8.93
N ARG A 51 -2.96 -15.52 -8.59
CA ARG A 51 -4.41 -15.24 -8.62
C ARG A 51 -4.95 -15.05 -7.22
N CYS A 52 -5.78 -14.04 -7.05
CA CYS A 52 -6.56 -13.86 -5.84
C CYS A 52 -7.87 -14.64 -5.94
N ARG A 53 -8.18 -15.42 -4.91
CA ARG A 53 -9.38 -16.26 -4.87
C ARG A 53 -10.64 -15.47 -4.52
N ARG A 54 -10.51 -14.36 -3.80
CA ARG A 54 -11.66 -13.58 -3.33
C ARG A 54 -11.99 -12.45 -4.31
N LYS A 55 -13.27 -12.07 -4.35
CA LYS A 55 -13.74 -10.91 -5.12
C LYS A 55 -13.10 -9.63 -4.61
N ASN A 56 -12.84 -8.69 -5.53
CA ASN A 56 -12.27 -7.37 -5.25
C ASN A 56 -10.87 -7.39 -4.64
N GLU A 57 -10.11 -8.47 -4.85
CA GLU A 57 -8.69 -8.56 -4.49
C GLU A 57 -7.81 -8.53 -5.76
N VAL A 58 -6.65 -7.92 -5.64
CA VAL A 58 -5.61 -7.87 -6.69
C VAL A 58 -4.28 -8.29 -6.05
N PHE A 59 -3.51 -9.11 -6.77
CA PHE A 59 -2.19 -9.51 -6.29
C PHE A 59 -1.22 -8.36 -6.53
N MET A 60 -0.60 -7.87 -5.46
CA MET A 60 0.37 -6.78 -5.52
C MET A 60 1.70 -7.27 -4.97
N TYR A 61 2.78 -6.75 -5.55
CA TYR A 61 4.14 -7.02 -5.12
C TYR A 61 4.64 -5.88 -4.24
N CYS A 62 5.43 -6.23 -3.24
CA CYS A 62 6.17 -5.33 -2.36
C CYS A 62 5.32 -4.20 -1.77
N GLN A 63 4.20 -4.57 -1.16
CA GLN A 63 3.34 -3.58 -0.54
C GLN A 63 3.39 -3.72 0.98
N SER A 64 3.34 -2.59 1.70
CA SER A 64 3.26 -2.55 3.16
C SER A 64 2.09 -3.39 3.67
N SER A 65 2.29 -4.23 4.69
CA SER A 65 1.22 -5.09 5.22
C SER A 65 0.03 -4.30 5.77
N ASN A 66 0.27 -3.10 6.30
CA ASN A 66 -0.76 -2.25 6.92
C ASN A 66 -1.29 -1.15 5.99
N CYS A 67 -0.47 -0.66 5.07
CA CYS A 67 -0.85 0.43 4.15
C CYS A 67 -1.15 -0.02 2.73
N GLY A 68 -0.88 -1.28 2.37
CA GLY A 68 -1.21 -1.82 1.06
C GLY A 68 -2.69 -1.98 0.78
N GLU A 69 -3.55 -1.86 1.80
CA GLU A 69 -5.00 -1.83 1.62
C GLU A 69 -5.70 -1.00 2.71
N PHE A 70 -6.92 -0.57 2.42
CA PHE A 70 -7.79 0.06 3.41
C PHE A 70 -8.54 -1.00 4.22
N ARG A 71 -8.75 -0.73 5.51
CA ARG A 71 -9.54 -1.57 6.43
C ARG A 71 -10.75 -0.79 6.88
N CYS A 72 -11.89 -1.47 7.09
CA CYS A 72 -13.11 -0.79 7.54
C CYS A 72 -12.94 0.01 8.85
N SER A 73 -12.00 -0.38 9.71
CA SER A 73 -11.72 0.32 10.97
C SER A 73 -11.30 1.78 10.80
N ILE A 74 -10.75 2.16 9.64
CA ILE A 74 -10.27 3.53 9.42
C ILE A 74 -11.38 4.53 9.20
N LEU A 75 -12.53 4.07 8.68
CA LEU A 75 -13.69 4.94 8.42
C LEU A 75 -14.29 5.47 9.72
N PHE A 76 -13.96 4.84 10.85
CA PHE A 76 -14.45 5.18 12.18
C PHE A 76 -13.35 5.66 13.12
N ARG A 77 -12.12 5.83 12.61
CA ARG A 77 -11.02 6.39 13.39
C ARG A 77 -11.20 7.90 13.45
N TYR A 78 -10.96 8.49 14.63
CA TYR A 78 -10.87 9.94 14.76
C TYR A 78 -9.79 10.48 13.82
N VAL A 79 -10.15 11.50 13.03
CA VAL A 79 -9.43 12.01 11.86
C VAL A 79 -7.99 12.46 12.17
N TYR A 80 -7.68 12.72 13.44
CA TYR A 80 -6.41 13.34 13.87
C TYR A 80 -5.20 12.40 13.96
N SER A 81 -5.34 11.10 13.67
CA SER A 81 -4.23 10.17 13.85
C SER A 81 -3.73 9.61 12.52
N PRO A 82 -2.51 9.98 12.08
CA PRO A 82 -1.96 9.48 10.83
C PRO A 82 -1.83 7.95 10.85
N ARG A 83 -1.91 7.35 9.66
CA ARG A 83 -1.61 5.92 9.50
C ARG A 83 -0.10 5.77 9.44
N ILE A 84 0.45 5.04 10.41
CA ILE A 84 1.84 4.60 10.39
C ILE A 84 1.91 3.35 9.49
N CYS A 85 2.72 3.43 8.44
CA CYS A 85 2.95 2.34 7.51
C CYS A 85 4.20 1.58 7.90
N ASN A 86 4.12 0.26 7.92
CA ASN A 86 5.30 -0.58 8.04
C ASN A 86 6.11 -0.51 6.74
N THR A 87 7.42 -0.58 6.85
CA THR A 87 8.37 -0.61 5.71
C THR A 87 8.56 -2.03 5.14
N ASP A 88 7.64 -2.95 5.46
CA ASP A 88 7.68 -4.32 5.01
C ASP A 88 7.24 -4.46 3.55
N CYS A 89 7.85 -5.43 2.85
CA CYS A 89 7.61 -5.71 1.44
C CYS A 89 6.90 -7.06 1.33
N VAL A 90 5.56 -7.08 1.36
CA VAL A 90 4.80 -8.33 1.27
C VAL A 90 4.14 -8.51 -0.11
N ASN A 91 4.29 -9.72 -0.67
CA ASN A 91 3.71 -10.12 -1.95
C ASN A 91 2.44 -10.95 -1.68
N ARG A 92 1.27 -10.31 -1.76
CA ARG A 92 -0.01 -10.99 -1.49
C ARG A 92 -1.19 -10.33 -2.20
N CYS A 93 -2.37 -10.88 -1.97
CA CYS A 93 -3.64 -10.30 -2.40
C CYS A 93 -4.07 -9.17 -1.46
N PHE A 94 -4.25 -7.98 -2.03
CA PHE A 94 -4.76 -6.80 -1.34
C PHE A 94 -6.14 -6.42 -1.90
N CYS A 95 -6.95 -5.71 -1.10
CA CYS A 95 -8.17 -5.13 -1.63
C CYS A 95 -7.85 -4.11 -2.73
N ARG A 96 -8.55 -4.21 -3.86
CA ARG A 96 -8.45 -3.21 -4.93
C ARG A 96 -8.86 -1.82 -4.41
N LEU A 97 -8.37 -0.78 -5.06
CA LEU A 97 -8.71 0.61 -4.73
C LEU A 97 -10.25 0.81 -4.65
N GLY A 98 -10.69 1.58 -3.65
CA GLY A 98 -12.11 1.80 -3.34
C GLY A 98 -12.77 0.71 -2.51
N TYR A 99 -12.08 -0.40 -2.22
CA TYR A 99 -12.57 -1.48 -1.35
C TYR A 99 -11.81 -1.53 -0.03
N TYR A 100 -12.52 -1.95 1.01
CA TYR A 100 -12.06 -1.97 2.40
C TYR A 100 -12.15 -3.39 2.92
N ARG A 101 -11.08 -3.89 3.53
CA ARG A 101 -11.10 -5.20 4.19
C ARG A 101 -11.90 -5.10 5.48
N ASN A 102 -12.94 -5.91 5.60
CA ASN A 102 -13.71 -6.05 6.85
C ASN A 102 -13.08 -7.07 7.80
N SER A 103 -13.63 -7.20 9.01
CA SER A 103 -13.19 -8.18 10.02
C SER A 103 -13.34 -9.65 9.57
N LYS A 104 -14.19 -9.92 8.58
CA LYS A 104 -14.33 -11.26 7.96
C LYS A 104 -13.31 -11.50 6.83
N GLY A 105 -12.34 -10.60 6.65
CA GLY A 105 -11.30 -10.70 5.63
C GLY A 105 -11.78 -10.47 4.19
N ARG A 106 -12.98 -9.94 3.98
CA ARG A 106 -13.56 -9.67 2.64
C ARG A 106 -13.39 -8.21 2.25
N CYS A 107 -13.06 -7.96 0.98
CA CYS A 107 -12.99 -6.62 0.40
C CYS A 107 -14.39 -6.16 -0.01
N VAL A 108 -14.91 -5.19 0.74
CA VAL A 108 -16.27 -4.66 0.62
C VAL A 108 -16.25 -3.16 0.30
N THR A 109 -17.37 -2.62 -0.17
CA THR A 109 -17.48 -1.17 -0.38
C THR A 109 -17.52 -0.43 0.97
N PRO A 110 -17.19 0.87 1.03
CA PRO A 110 -17.22 1.64 2.28
C PRO A 110 -18.58 1.58 2.98
N ARG A 111 -19.67 1.61 2.20
CA ARG A 111 -21.06 1.51 2.71
C ARG A 111 -21.37 0.17 3.40
N GLN A 112 -20.64 -0.88 3.05
CA GLN A 112 -20.78 -2.22 3.61
C GLN A 112 -19.89 -2.45 4.86
N CYS A 113 -19.07 -1.46 5.23
CA CYS A 113 -18.34 -1.49 6.48
C CYS A 113 -19.32 -1.27 7.64
N ARG A 114 -19.49 -2.30 8.47
CA ARG A 114 -20.21 -2.14 9.74
C ARG A 114 -19.37 -1.30 10.70
N LYS A 115 -20.01 -0.40 11.45
CA LYS A 115 -19.39 0.24 12.60
C LYS A 115 -18.87 -0.86 13.54
N PRO A 116 -17.59 -0.83 13.95
CA PRO A 116 -17.16 -1.71 15.02
C PRO A 116 -18.03 -1.41 16.25
N VAL A 117 -18.65 -2.44 16.80
CA VAL A 117 -19.29 -2.31 18.12
C VAL A 117 -18.14 -2.04 19.07
N VAL A 118 -18.06 -0.82 19.60
CA VAL A 118 -17.17 -0.54 20.72
C VAL A 118 -17.70 -1.43 21.83
N ALA A 119 -17.01 -2.53 22.13
CA ALA A 119 -17.34 -3.29 23.33
C ALA A 119 -17.31 -2.27 24.49
N PRO A 120 -18.33 -2.25 25.36
CA PRO A 120 -18.24 -1.46 26.57
C PRO A 120 -16.89 -1.74 27.22
N PHE A 121 -16.18 -0.70 27.67
CA PHE A 121 -14.95 -0.89 28.42
C PHE A 121 -15.18 -1.99 29.45
N PRO A 122 -14.30 -3.01 29.55
CA PRO A 122 -14.45 -4.01 30.59
C PRO A 122 -14.50 -3.26 31.91
N THR A 123 -15.64 -3.32 32.61
CA THR A 123 -15.75 -2.76 33.94
C THR A 123 -14.67 -3.44 34.79
N PRO A 124 -13.91 -2.68 35.60
CA PRO A 124 -12.95 -3.30 36.51
C PRO A 124 -13.69 -4.34 37.34
N ARG A 125 -13.32 -5.62 37.22
CA ARG A 125 -13.88 -6.64 38.10
C ARG A 125 -13.44 -6.26 39.51
N ARG A 126 -14.41 -5.92 40.37
CA ARG A 126 -14.16 -5.77 41.80
C ARG A 126 -13.45 -7.05 42.26
N PRO A 127 -12.28 -6.97 42.91
CA PRO A 127 -11.69 -8.12 43.56
C PRO A 127 -12.72 -8.65 44.56
N THR A 128 -13.22 -9.86 44.34
CA THR A 128 -13.96 -10.59 45.37
C THR A 128 -12.98 -10.84 46.50
N GLY A 129 -13.05 -9.99 47.54
CA GLY A 129 -12.34 -10.20 48.78
C GLY A 129 -12.77 -11.54 49.36
N GLY A 130 -11.79 -12.42 49.59
CA GLY A 130 -12.00 -13.66 50.33
C GLY A 130 -12.45 -13.34 51.75
N LEU A 131 -13.49 -14.02 52.19
CA LEU A 131 -13.92 -14.04 53.59
C LEU A 131 -12.92 -14.94 54.35
N PRO A 132 -12.21 -14.44 55.38
CA PRO A 132 -11.42 -15.32 56.23
C PRO A 132 -12.35 -16.13 57.16
N GLU A 133 -12.01 -17.41 57.34
CA GLU A 133 -12.61 -18.35 58.31
C GLU A 133 -12.38 -17.94 59.76
#